data_AF-A0A968WE59-F1
#
_entry.id   AF-A0A968WE59-F1
#
_cell.length_a   1.000
_cell.length_b   1.000
_cell.length_c   1.000
_cell.angle_alpha   90.00
_cell.angle_beta   90.00
_cell.angle_gamma   90.00
#
_symmetry.space_group_name_H-M   'P 1'
#
loop_
_entity.id
_entity.type
_entity.pdbx_description
1 polymer ?
#
loop_
_entity_poly.entity_id
_entity_poly.type
_entity_poly.pdbx_seq_one_letter_code
_entity_poly.pdbx_strand_id
1 'polypeptide(L)'
;MPPRITNSVAWQQAELLMQPAFIRLVDNIRKQLDTSSWTGSYNQILIWPVGTPDELKVRVSDLTQELETATPEIAAQIKQTLANLPTPHQGYHLCLQRQEQQINVDLWELCYQVCFLDYSFEVDNAVDIDTSLIDKTGEVDWLRLDAKVKGLVGEVFAKLPE
;
A
#
# COMPACT_ATOMS: atom_id res chain seq x y z
N MET A 1 -3.23 3.90 5.96
CA MET A 1 -2.08 3.91 6.90
C MET A 1 -1.74 2.48 7.26
N PRO A 2 -0.47 2.15 7.56
CA PRO A 2 -0.12 0.81 8.00
C PRO A 2 -0.94 0.39 9.24
N PRO A 3 -1.45 -0.84 9.29
CA PRO A 3 -2.24 -1.33 10.42
C PRO A 3 -1.43 -1.37 11.70
N ARG A 4 -2.08 -1.06 12.84
CA ARG A 4 -1.45 -1.15 14.15
C ARG A 4 -1.58 -2.57 14.70
N ILE A 5 -0.48 -3.32 14.72
CA ILE A 5 -0.43 -4.68 15.25
C ILE A 5 0.18 -4.66 16.66
N THR A 6 -0.52 -5.22 17.64
CA THR A 6 -0.16 -5.11 19.07
C THR A 6 0.43 -6.39 19.68
N ASN A 7 0.45 -7.50 18.93
CA ASN A 7 0.93 -8.80 19.39
C ASN A 7 2.00 -9.37 18.44
N SER A 8 3.05 -9.98 19.01
CA SER A 8 4.16 -10.59 18.26
C SER A 8 3.72 -11.74 17.36
N VAL A 9 2.73 -12.55 17.78
CA VAL A 9 2.19 -13.64 16.95
C VAL A 9 1.52 -13.09 15.70
N ALA A 10 0.70 -12.04 15.85
CA ALA A 10 0.05 -11.38 14.73
C ALA A 10 1.07 -10.74 13.78
N TRP A 11 2.17 -10.20 14.32
CA TRP A 11 3.29 -9.70 13.51
C TRP A 11 3.91 -10.79 12.63
N GLN A 12 4.25 -11.94 13.20
CA GLN A 12 4.83 -13.06 12.44
C GLN A 12 3.87 -13.58 11.36
N GLN A 13 2.58 -13.65 11.67
CA GLN A 13 1.56 -14.05 10.70
C GLN A 13 1.37 -13.00 9.60
N ALA A 14 1.48 -11.72 9.92
CA ALA A 14 1.47 -10.64 8.93
C ALA A 14 2.65 -10.77 7.97
N GLU A 15 3.87 -10.99 8.49
CA GLU A 15 5.06 -11.21 7.65
C GLU A 15 4.88 -12.38 6.68
N LEU A 16 4.25 -13.47 7.13
CA LEU A 16 3.94 -14.62 6.30
C LEU A 16 2.91 -14.30 5.20
N LEU A 17 1.85 -13.54 5.52
CA LEU A 17 0.71 -13.33 4.63
C LEU A 17 0.86 -12.15 3.67
N MET A 18 1.52 -11.07 4.08
CA MET A 18 1.50 -9.79 3.36
C MET A 18 2.06 -9.89 1.94
N GLN A 19 3.18 -10.60 1.74
CA GLN A 19 3.76 -10.76 0.41
C GLN A 19 2.90 -11.66 -0.50
N PRO A 20 2.46 -12.86 -0.06
CA PRO A 20 1.49 -13.67 -0.81
C PRO A 20 0.21 -12.92 -1.17
N ALA A 21 -0.37 -12.17 -0.22
CA ALA A 21 -1.58 -11.39 -0.45
C ALA A 21 -1.36 -10.32 -1.50
N PHE A 22 -0.26 -9.58 -1.43
CA PHE A 22 0.07 -8.55 -2.41
C PHE A 22 0.25 -9.14 -3.83
N ILE A 23 0.94 -10.27 -3.96
CA ILE A 23 1.12 -10.96 -5.25
C ILE A 23 -0.25 -11.38 -5.82
N ARG A 24 -1.11 -11.99 -4.99
CA ARG A 24 -2.45 -12.42 -5.42
C ARG A 24 -3.34 -11.25 -5.79
N LEU A 25 -3.23 -10.15 -5.06
CA LEU A 25 -3.97 -8.91 -5.32
C LEU A 25 -3.63 -8.36 -6.70
N VAL A 26 -2.35 -8.16 -7.01
CA VAL A 26 -1.90 -7.66 -8.31
C VAL A 26 -2.31 -8.61 -9.45
N ASP A 27 -2.19 -9.92 -9.26
CA ASP A 27 -2.60 -10.91 -10.26
C ASP A 27 -4.10 -10.88 -10.55
N ASN A 28 -4.95 -10.78 -9.52
CA ASN A 28 -6.39 -10.69 -9.69
C ASN A 28 -6.82 -9.35 -10.31
N ILE A 29 -6.18 -8.23 -9.94
CA ILE A 29 -6.41 -6.94 -10.59
C ILE A 29 -6.09 -7.01 -12.08
N ARG A 30 -4.95 -7.59 -12.46
CA ARG A 30 -4.58 -7.79 -13.87
C ARG A 30 -5.66 -8.57 -14.62
N LYS A 31 -6.09 -9.72 -14.09
CA LYS A 31 -7.16 -10.54 -14.69
C LYS A 31 -8.48 -9.77 -14.82
N GLN A 32 -8.80 -8.93 -13.84
CA GLN A 32 -10.02 -8.12 -13.87
C GLN A 32 -9.94 -7.04 -14.95
N LEU A 33 -8.78 -6.38 -15.09
CA LEU A 33 -8.53 -5.39 -16.14
C LEU A 33 -8.72 -5.99 -17.55
N ASP A 34 -8.29 -7.23 -17.77
CA ASP A 34 -8.44 -7.94 -19.05
C ASP A 34 -9.91 -8.08 -19.52
N THR A 35 -10.86 -7.98 -18.59
CA THR A 35 -12.31 -8.13 -18.88
C THR A 35 -13.10 -6.84 -18.66
N SER A 36 -12.45 -5.77 -18.20
CA SER A 36 -13.09 -4.50 -17.87
C SER A 36 -12.91 -3.45 -18.97
N SER A 37 -13.74 -2.40 -18.96
CA SER A 37 -13.54 -1.21 -19.80
C SER A 37 -12.43 -0.28 -19.30
N TRP A 38 -11.81 -0.59 -18.16
CA TRP A 38 -10.78 0.22 -17.52
C TRP A 38 -9.39 -0.28 -17.90
N THR A 39 -8.48 0.65 -18.16
CA THR A 39 -7.04 0.37 -18.29
C THR A 39 -6.32 0.71 -16.99
N GLY A 40 -5.37 -0.13 -16.58
CA GLY A 40 -4.63 0.05 -15.32
C GLY A 40 -3.15 0.32 -15.55
N SER A 41 -2.59 1.29 -14.82
CA SER A 41 -1.14 1.54 -14.74
C SER A 41 -0.67 1.53 -13.28
N TYR A 42 0.43 0.86 -13.01
CA TYR A 42 1.00 0.74 -11.66
C TYR A 42 2.06 1.81 -11.45
N ASN A 43 1.87 2.65 -10.43
CA ASN A 43 2.77 3.76 -10.13
C ASN A 43 3.29 3.66 -8.70
N GLN A 44 4.61 3.84 -8.57
CA GLN A 44 5.21 4.14 -7.28
C GLN A 44 4.97 5.62 -6.96
N ILE A 45 4.49 5.89 -5.76
CA ILE A 45 4.24 7.27 -5.30
C ILE A 45 4.89 7.50 -3.93
N LEU A 46 5.11 8.76 -3.59
CA LEU A 46 5.49 9.17 -2.25
C LEU A 46 4.25 9.57 -1.46
N ILE A 47 3.95 8.81 -0.40
CA ILE A 47 2.84 9.11 0.51
C ILE A 47 3.39 9.89 1.69
N TRP A 48 2.89 11.12 1.84
CA TRP A 48 3.27 12.02 2.93
C TRP A 48 2.44 11.78 4.19
N PRO A 49 2.99 12.00 5.39
CA PRO A 49 2.21 12.04 6.62
C PRO A 49 1.04 13.03 6.50
N VAL A 50 -0.12 12.65 7.06
CA VAL A 50 -1.34 13.47 7.02
C VAL A 50 -1.05 14.86 7.59
N GLY A 51 -1.50 15.89 6.88
CA GLY A 51 -1.31 17.29 7.28
C GLY A 51 0.06 17.87 6.94
N THR A 52 0.93 17.16 6.22
CA THR A 52 2.20 17.74 5.73
C THR A 52 1.92 18.88 4.74
N PRO A 53 2.33 20.14 5.02
CA PRO A 53 2.18 21.27 4.11
C PRO A 53 3.01 21.09 2.83
N ASP A 54 2.51 21.58 1.70
CA ASP A 54 3.20 21.46 0.42
C ASP A 54 4.59 22.13 0.41
N GLU A 55 4.74 23.22 1.16
CA GLU A 55 6.05 23.88 1.36
C GLU A 55 7.10 22.94 1.96
N LEU A 56 6.70 22.08 2.91
CA LEU A 56 7.61 21.08 3.48
C LEU A 56 7.92 19.96 2.49
N LYS A 57 6.95 19.56 1.66
CA LYS A 57 7.15 18.53 0.63
C LYS A 57 8.18 19.00 -0.41
N VAL A 58 8.03 20.24 -0.88
CA VAL A 58 8.98 20.88 -1.81
C VAL A 58 10.37 20.95 -1.17
N ARG A 59 10.47 21.44 0.07
CA ARG A 59 11.75 21.55 0.78
C ARG A 59 12.47 20.21 0.92
N VAL A 60 11.76 19.13 1.25
CA VAL A 60 12.35 17.79 1.35
C VAL A 60 12.80 17.31 -0.02
N SER A 61 11.99 17.52 -1.07
CA SER A 61 12.36 17.16 -2.45
C SER A 61 13.65 17.86 -2.90
N ASP A 62 13.76 19.17 -2.64
CA ASP A 62 14.94 19.97 -3.00
C ASP A 62 16.19 19.46 -2.27
N LEU A 63 16.09 19.22 -0.96
CA LEU A 63 17.19 18.69 -0.15
C LEU A 63 17.62 17.28 -0.61
N THR A 64 16.67 16.42 -0.98
CA THR A 64 16.97 15.08 -1.52
C THR A 64 17.72 15.18 -2.85
N GLN A 65 17.32 16.09 -3.74
CA GLN A 65 18.01 16.31 -5.02
C GLN A 65 19.41 16.91 -4.82
N GLU A 66 19.57 17.85 -3.89
CA GLU A 66 20.87 18.43 -3.55
C GLU A 66 21.83 17.35 -3.01
N LEU A 67 21.32 16.42 -2.21
CA LEU A 67 22.10 15.32 -1.63
C LEU A 67 22.76 14.42 -2.68
N GLU A 68 22.15 14.25 -3.87
CA GLU A 68 22.68 13.39 -4.94
C GLU A 68 24.03 13.86 -5.49
N THR A 69 24.29 15.17 -5.40
CA THR A 69 25.51 15.79 -5.97
C THR A 69 26.38 16.48 -4.93
N ALA A 70 25.93 16.51 -3.67
CA ALA A 70 26.62 17.16 -2.56
C ALA A 70 27.98 16.52 -2.22
N THR A 71 28.93 17.34 -1.77
CA THR A 71 30.18 16.85 -1.16
C THR A 71 29.88 16.14 0.17
N PRO A 72 30.79 15.28 0.68
CA PRO A 72 30.55 14.54 1.93
C PRO A 72 30.15 15.42 3.13
N GLU A 73 30.73 16.61 3.25
CA GLU A 73 30.46 17.55 4.34
C GLU A 73 29.05 18.16 4.22
N ILE A 74 28.66 18.58 3.02
CA ILE A 74 27.33 19.14 2.74
C ILE A 74 26.28 18.03 2.87
N ALA A 75 26.56 16.84 2.35
CA ALA A 75 25.70 15.68 2.45
C ALA A 75 25.40 15.30 3.91
N ALA A 76 26.38 15.42 4.82
CA ALA A 76 26.15 15.20 6.24
C ALA A 76 25.17 16.21 6.86
N GLN A 77 25.28 17.50 6.49
CA GLN A 77 24.37 18.55 6.96
C GLN A 77 22.95 18.40 6.40
N ILE A 78 22.84 18.05 5.11
CA ILE A 78 21.54 17.76 4.47
C ILE A 78 20.86 16.58 5.15
N LYS A 79 21.58 15.46 5.38
CA LYS A 79 21.04 14.29 6.07
C LYS A 79 20.54 14.63 7.48
N GLN A 80 21.28 15.46 8.22
CA GLN A 80 20.86 15.92 9.55
C GLN A 80 19.58 16.77 9.50
N THR A 81 19.44 17.59 8.45
CA THR A 81 18.23 18.40 8.24
C THR A 81 17.03 17.53 7.88
N LEU A 82 17.20 16.60 6.92
CA LEU A 82 16.16 15.66 6.49
C LEU A 82 15.64 14.79 7.64
N ALA A 83 16.50 14.41 8.59
CA ALA A 83 16.09 13.62 9.77
C ALA A 83 15.05 14.31 10.66
N ASN A 84 14.92 15.65 10.58
CA ASN A 84 13.94 16.43 11.35
C ASN A 84 12.70 16.83 10.52
N LEU A 85 12.64 16.44 9.24
CA LEU A 85 11.52 16.75 8.36
C LEU A 85 10.60 15.53 8.20
N PRO A 86 9.32 15.73 7.83
CA PRO A 86 8.44 14.62 7.50
C PRO A 86 9.04 13.78 6.37
N THR A 87 9.13 12.47 6.58
CA THR A 87 9.62 11.53 5.56
C THR A 87 8.43 10.86 4.89
N PRO A 88 8.29 10.97 3.56
CA PRO A 88 7.28 10.21 2.85
C PRO A 88 7.69 8.73 2.81
N HIS A 89 6.71 7.84 2.81
CA HIS A 89 6.93 6.42 2.54
C HIS A 89 6.54 6.08 1.10
N GLN A 90 7.11 5.01 0.57
CA GLN A 90 6.77 4.53 -0.77
C GLN A 90 5.40 3.85 -0.74
N GLY A 91 4.47 4.41 -1.51
CA GLY A 91 3.18 3.82 -1.83
C GLY A 91 3.17 3.19 -3.21
N TYR A 92 2.23 2.28 -3.42
CA TYR A 92 1.96 1.69 -4.72
C TYR A 92 0.51 1.91 -5.09
N HIS A 93 0.27 2.71 -6.12
CA HIS A 93 -1.06 3.01 -6.60
C HIS A 93 -1.33 2.35 -7.96
N LEU A 94 -2.54 1.82 -8.09
CA LEU A 94 -3.13 1.49 -9.38
C LEU A 94 -3.91 2.71 -9.88
N CYS A 95 -3.45 3.27 -10.98
CA CYS A 95 -4.18 4.29 -11.73
C CYS A 95 -5.09 3.58 -12.74
N LEU A 96 -6.40 3.66 -12.50
CA LEU A 96 -7.44 3.19 -13.40
C LEU A 96 -7.89 4.36 -14.28
N GLN A 97 -7.88 4.15 -15.59
CA GLN A 97 -8.35 5.13 -16.57
C GLN A 97 -9.42 4.54 -17.48
N ARG A 98 -10.45 5.34 -17.75
CA ARG A 98 -11.46 5.06 -18.76
C ARG A 98 -11.97 6.38 -19.32
N GLN A 99 -11.72 6.63 -20.61
CA GLN A 99 -12.04 7.91 -21.27
C GLN A 99 -11.43 9.09 -20.48
N GLU A 100 -12.25 10.03 -20.00
CA GLU A 100 -11.81 11.19 -19.20
C GLU A 100 -11.78 10.91 -17.69
N GLN A 101 -12.19 9.71 -17.25
CA GLN A 101 -12.21 9.34 -15.84
C GLN A 101 -10.89 8.71 -15.41
N GLN A 102 -10.41 9.14 -14.25
CA GLN A 102 -9.23 8.57 -13.60
C GLN A 102 -9.51 8.32 -12.12
N ILE A 103 -9.20 7.12 -11.66
CA ILE A 103 -9.36 6.69 -10.27
C ILE A 103 -8.03 6.09 -9.81
N ASN A 104 -7.53 6.55 -8.65
CA ASN A 104 -6.33 5.99 -8.03
C ASN A 104 -6.74 5.09 -6.87
N VAL A 105 -6.20 3.88 -6.85
CA VAL A 105 -6.44 2.88 -5.81
C VAL A 105 -5.12 2.55 -5.13
N ASP A 106 -5.06 2.68 -3.80
CA ASP A 106 -3.89 2.27 -3.03
C ASP A 106 -3.86 0.75 -2.84
N LEU A 107 -2.80 0.11 -3.34
CA LEU A 107 -2.66 -1.34 -3.31
C LEU A 107 -2.30 -1.86 -1.92
N TRP A 108 -1.64 -1.07 -1.09
CA TRP A 108 -1.36 -1.46 0.29
C TRP A 108 -2.63 -1.49 1.11
N GLU A 109 -3.50 -0.50 0.94
CA GLU A 109 -4.81 -0.45 1.60
C GLU A 109 -5.66 -1.69 1.28
N LEU A 110 -5.70 -2.09 0.01
CA LEU A 110 -6.37 -3.33 -0.39
C LEU A 110 -5.68 -4.56 0.21
N CYS A 111 -4.34 -4.60 0.24
CA CYS A 111 -3.60 -5.69 0.85
C CYS A 111 -3.92 -5.84 2.34
N TYR A 112 -4.03 -4.72 3.06
CA TYR A 112 -4.41 -4.71 4.47
C TYR A 112 -5.84 -5.20 4.69
N GLN A 113 -6.80 -4.80 3.85
CA GLN A 113 -8.18 -5.32 3.89
C GLN A 113 -8.25 -6.84 3.66
N VAL A 114 -7.29 -7.41 2.90
CA VAL A 114 -7.18 -8.87 2.75
C VAL A 114 -6.61 -9.51 4.01
N CYS A 115 -5.52 -8.98 4.55
CA CYS A 115 -4.76 -9.64 5.62
C CYS A 115 -5.33 -9.47 7.03
N PHE A 116 -6.03 -8.36 7.30
CA PHE A 116 -6.45 -7.98 8.66
C PHE A 116 -7.97 -8.01 8.82
N LEU A 117 -8.42 -8.42 10.00
CA LEU A 117 -9.82 -8.38 10.41
C LEU A 117 -10.18 -6.95 10.84
N ASP A 118 -11.37 -6.50 10.43
CA ASP A 118 -11.94 -5.18 10.79
C ASP A 118 -11.02 -3.99 10.47
N TYR A 119 -10.15 -4.14 9.48
CA TYR A 119 -9.29 -3.06 9.02
C TYR A 119 -10.12 -1.99 8.27
N SER A 120 -9.98 -0.74 8.69
CA SER A 120 -10.54 0.43 8.02
C SER A 120 -9.48 1.52 7.92
N PHE A 121 -9.37 2.15 6.75
CA PHE A 121 -8.47 3.27 6.55
C PHE A 121 -8.81 4.48 7.44
N GLU A 122 -10.09 4.65 7.78
CA GLU A 122 -10.59 5.82 8.51
C GLU A 122 -10.37 5.73 10.02
N VAL A 123 -10.13 4.52 10.54
CA VAL A 123 -10.04 4.26 11.97
C VAL A 123 -8.64 3.75 12.30
N ASP A 124 -7.90 4.50 13.13
CA ASP A 124 -6.64 4.02 13.70
C ASP A 124 -6.93 3.10 14.89
N ASN A 125 -7.30 1.85 14.59
CA ASN A 125 -7.51 0.79 15.57
C ASN A 125 -6.38 -0.25 15.53
N ALA A 126 -6.21 -0.93 16.65
CA ALA A 126 -5.46 -2.18 16.67
C ALA A 126 -6.26 -3.23 15.87
N VAL A 127 -5.57 -3.94 14.97
CA VAL A 127 -6.19 -4.97 14.14
C VAL A 127 -5.51 -6.32 14.35
N ASP A 128 -6.31 -7.37 14.18
CA ASP A 128 -5.85 -8.75 14.22
C ASP A 128 -5.69 -9.32 12.81
N ILE A 129 -4.82 -10.32 12.66
CA ILE A 129 -4.67 -11.03 11.39
C ILE A 129 -5.86 -11.96 11.15
N ASP A 130 -6.30 -12.04 9.90
CA ASP A 130 -7.22 -13.06 9.45
C ASP A 130 -6.52 -14.42 9.38
N THR A 131 -6.48 -15.11 10.52
CA THR A 131 -5.87 -16.44 10.66
C THR A 131 -6.59 -17.51 9.84
N SER A 132 -7.78 -17.24 9.29
CA SER A 132 -8.46 -18.20 8.39
C SER A 132 -7.73 -18.39 7.06
N LEU A 133 -6.82 -17.47 6.72
CA LEU A 133 -5.91 -17.51 5.57
C LEU A 133 -4.65 -18.35 5.81
N ILE A 134 -4.49 -18.89 7.02
CA ILE A 134 -3.38 -19.76 7.40
C ILE A 134 -3.97 -21.15 7.65
N ASP A 135 -3.36 -22.17 7.08
CA ASP A 135 -3.81 -23.54 7.19
C ASP A 135 -3.36 -24.18 8.53
N LYS A 136 -3.73 -25.45 8.72
CA LYS A 136 -3.42 -26.19 9.95
C LYS A 136 -1.93 -26.47 10.14
N THR A 137 -1.12 -26.35 9.08
CA THR A 137 0.33 -26.53 9.13
C THR A 137 1.05 -25.24 9.51
N GLY A 138 0.34 -24.11 9.54
CA GLY A 138 0.92 -22.79 9.76
C GLY A 138 1.39 -22.12 8.48
N GLU A 139 1.05 -22.68 7.31
CA GLU A 139 1.37 -22.10 6.01
C GLU A 139 0.18 -21.34 5.41
N VAL A 140 0.41 -20.56 4.36
CA VAL A 140 -0.65 -19.79 3.69
C VAL A 140 -1.63 -20.73 2.97
N ASP A 141 -2.92 -20.60 3.28
CA ASP A 141 -3.99 -21.22 2.51
C ASP A 141 -4.20 -20.43 1.21
N TRP A 142 -3.48 -20.83 0.17
CA TRP A 142 -3.49 -20.16 -1.14
C TRP A 142 -4.87 -20.11 -1.80
N LEU A 143 -5.72 -21.11 -1.56
CA LEU A 143 -7.06 -21.17 -2.17
C LEU A 143 -7.99 -20.16 -1.51
N ARG A 144 -7.97 -20.09 -0.19
CA ARG A 144 -8.75 -19.08 0.56
C ARG A 144 -8.26 -17.68 0.28
N LEU A 145 -6.94 -17.49 0.26
CA LEU A 145 -6.35 -16.20 -0.05
C LEU A 145 -6.77 -15.70 -1.43
N ASP A 146 -6.64 -16.53 -2.47
CA ASP A 146 -7.05 -16.15 -3.83
C ASP A 146 -8.55 -15.87 -3.92
N ALA A 147 -9.40 -16.68 -3.28
CA ALA A 147 -10.83 -16.46 -3.25
C ALA A 147 -11.22 -15.13 -2.56
N LYS A 148 -10.60 -14.83 -1.40
CA LYS A 148 -10.83 -13.58 -0.67
C LYS A 148 -10.38 -12.38 -1.49
N VAL A 149 -9.19 -12.44 -2.07
CA VAL A 149 -8.65 -11.39 -2.95
C VAL A 149 -9.55 -11.16 -4.15
N LYS A 150 -9.99 -12.23 -4.83
CA LYS A 150 -10.88 -12.14 -5.99
C LYS A 150 -12.19 -11.44 -5.64
N GLY A 151 -12.77 -11.77 -4.49
CA GLY A 151 -13.97 -11.11 -3.98
C GLY A 151 -13.74 -9.60 -3.80
N LEU A 152 -12.68 -9.23 -3.09
CA LEU A 152 -12.33 -7.83 -2.85
C LEU A 152 -12.10 -7.05 -4.16
N VAL A 153 -11.32 -7.60 -5.09
CA VAL A 153 -11.06 -6.97 -6.40
C VAL A 153 -12.36 -6.80 -7.18
N GLY A 154 -13.25 -7.81 -7.17
CA GLY A 154 -14.55 -7.72 -7.79
C GLY A 154 -15.40 -6.56 -7.23
N GLU A 155 -15.42 -6.41 -5.90
CA GLU A 155 -16.13 -5.30 -5.23
C GLU A 155 -15.55 -3.93 -5.58
N VAL A 156 -14.22 -3.81 -5.64
CA VAL A 156 -13.55 -2.56 -6.04
C VAL A 156 -13.97 -2.15 -7.44
N PHE A 157 -13.94 -3.08 -8.40
CA PHE A 157 -14.32 -2.80 -9.78
C PHE A 157 -15.83 -2.54 -9.95
N ALA A 158 -16.68 -3.22 -9.17
CA ALA A 158 -18.12 -2.99 -9.18
C ALA A 158 -18.53 -1.61 -8.64
N LYS A 159 -17.68 -0.97 -7.82
CA LYS A 159 -17.88 0.39 -7.31
C LYS A 159 -17.35 1.49 -8.25
N LEU A 160 -16.66 1.13 -9.33
CA LEU A 160 -16.21 2.10 -10.32
C LEU A 160 -17.44 2.68 -11.04
N PRO A 161 -17.41 3.98 -11.41
CA PRO A 161 -18.50 4.56 -12.17
C PRO A 161 -18.69 3.82 -13.50
N GLU A 162 -19.86 3.93 -14.11
CA GLU A 162 -20.16 3.44 -15.48
C GLU A 162 -19.78 4.45 -16.56
#